data_AF-A0A6P8TJV9-F1
#
_entry.id   AF-A0A6P8TJV9-F1
#
_cell.length_a   1.000
_cell.length_b   1.000
_cell.length_c   1.000
_cell.angle_alpha   90.00
_cell.angle_beta   90.00
_cell.angle_gamma   90.00
#
_symmetry.space_group_name_H-M   'P 1'
#
loop_
_entity.id
_entity.type
_entity.pdbx_description
1 polymer ?
#
loop_
_entity_poly.entity_id
_entity_poly.type
_entity_poly.pdbx_seq_one_letter_code
_entity_poly.pdbx_strand_id
1 'polypeptide(L)'
;MKRLCRRLSVSVAVLVWLGALVYLLVLSRRRLPELGTGGGGPGGPGGEAANSQISDAEWEDMLEAFDERGYLGVRRWKPGDDPYTLYAFNQRESERIPSNRALRDTRHYRLWNQTRFPQNETPPDYHPCVR
;
A
#
# COMPACT_ATOMS: atom_id res chain seq x y z
N MET A 1 -13.00 22.25 51.24
CA MET A 1 -13.74 21.05 50.80
C MET A 1 -13.84 20.89 49.27
N LYS A 2 -14.12 21.95 48.49
CA LYS A 2 -14.28 21.88 47.01
C LYS A 2 -13.06 21.37 46.21
N ARG A 3 -11.83 21.52 46.74
CA ARG A 3 -10.57 21.09 46.07
C ARG A 3 -10.32 19.58 46.17
N LEU A 4 -10.82 18.93 47.22
CA LEU A 4 -10.71 17.48 47.41
C LEU A 4 -11.68 16.74 46.49
N CYS A 5 -12.92 17.23 46.36
CA CYS A 5 -13.91 16.68 45.43
C CYS A 5 -13.44 16.72 43.96
N ARG A 6 -12.75 17.79 43.55
CA ARG A 6 -12.18 17.92 42.20
C ARG A 6 -11.03 16.96 41.93
N ARG A 7 -10.19 16.67 42.93
CA ARG A 7 -9.09 15.69 42.76
C ARG A 7 -9.65 14.28 42.68
N LEU A 8 -10.62 13.95 43.53
CA LEU A 8 -11.31 12.66 43.49
C LEU A 8 -12.07 12.46 42.18
N SER A 9 -12.75 13.48 41.66
CA SER A 9 -13.45 13.38 40.36
C SER A 9 -12.48 13.18 39.20
N VAL A 10 -11.31 13.81 39.23
CA VAL A 10 -10.26 13.60 38.21
C VAL A 10 -9.71 12.19 38.28
N SER A 11 -9.41 11.68 39.49
CA SER A 11 -8.95 10.30 39.67
C SER A 11 -9.97 9.27 39.16
N VAL A 12 -11.25 9.47 39.44
CA VAL A 12 -12.32 8.59 38.93
C VAL A 12 -12.43 8.68 37.41
N ALA A 13 -12.37 9.88 36.83
CA ALA A 13 -12.41 10.05 35.38
C ALA A 13 -11.23 9.35 34.67
N VAL A 14 -10.02 9.43 35.25
CA VAL A 14 -8.83 8.73 34.72
C VAL A 14 -9.01 7.22 34.79
N LEU A 15 -9.52 6.68 35.90
CA LEU A 15 -9.78 5.24 36.03
C LEU A 15 -10.83 4.73 35.04
N VAL A 16 -11.90 5.50 34.83
CA VAL A 16 -12.93 5.19 33.81
C VAL A 16 -12.33 5.23 32.41
N TRP A 17 -11.47 6.21 32.11
CA TRP A 17 -10.84 6.33 30.79
C TRP A 17 -9.84 5.20 30.52
N LEU A 18 -9.03 4.83 31.52
CA LEU A 18 -8.12 3.68 31.42
C LEU A 18 -8.90 2.37 31.28
N GLY A 19 -9.99 2.20 32.02
CA GLY A 19 -10.89 1.05 31.87
C GLY A 19 -11.50 0.96 30.47
N ALA A 20 -11.95 2.09 29.91
CA ALA A 20 -12.46 2.15 28.54
C ALA A 20 -11.37 1.85 27.51
N LEU A 21 -10.14 2.35 27.70
CA LEU A 21 -9.01 2.07 26.83
C LEU A 21 -8.62 0.59 26.84
N VAL A 22 -8.55 -0.04 28.03
CA VAL A 22 -8.31 -1.47 28.17
C VAL A 22 -9.44 -2.28 27.56
N TYR A 23 -10.70 -1.88 27.76
CA TYR A 23 -11.87 -2.53 27.16
C TYR A 23 -11.82 -2.47 25.63
N LEU A 24 -11.49 -1.32 25.05
CA LEU A 24 -11.31 -1.17 23.60
C LEU A 24 -10.15 -2.02 23.06
N LEU A 25 -9.06 -2.14 23.81
CA LEU A 25 -7.90 -2.96 23.43
C LEU A 25 -8.23 -4.47 23.50
N VAL A 26 -9.01 -4.90 24.48
CA VAL A 26 -9.51 -6.28 24.56
C VAL A 26 -10.54 -6.53 23.45
N LEU A 27 -11.41 -5.57 23.17
CA LEU A 27 -12.40 -5.67 22.11
C LEU A 27 -11.75 -5.70 20.73
N SER A 28 -10.68 -4.92 20.49
CA SER A 28 -9.93 -4.97 19.23
C SER A 28 -9.20 -6.29 19.05
N ARG A 29 -8.65 -6.87 20.13
CA ARG A 29 -8.11 -8.24 20.11
C ARG A 29 -9.18 -9.31 19.82
N ARG A 30 -10.41 -9.11 20.31
CA ARG A 30 -11.57 -9.99 20.03
C ARG A 30 -12.23 -9.71 18.68
N ARG A 31 -11.92 -8.60 18.01
CA ARG A 31 -12.34 -8.28 16.64
C ARG A 31 -11.30 -8.74 15.59
N LEU A 32 -10.14 -9.23 16.03
CA LEU A 32 -9.15 -9.95 15.22
C LEU A 32 -9.21 -11.50 15.38
N PRO A 33 -10.38 -12.15 15.32
CA PRO A 33 -10.46 -13.57 14.96
C PRO A 33 -11.44 -13.86 13.82
N GLU A 34 -11.53 -13.01 12.79
CA GLU A 34 -12.29 -13.28 11.54
C GLU A 34 -11.61 -12.71 10.28
N LEU A 35 -10.27 -12.71 10.24
CA LEU A 35 -9.53 -12.62 8.95
C LEU A 35 -8.21 -13.39 9.01
N GLY A 36 -8.23 -14.59 9.59
CA GLY A 36 -7.01 -15.35 9.74
C GLY A 36 -7.19 -16.67 10.45
N THR A 37 -8.04 -17.57 9.94
CA THR A 37 -7.87 -19.03 10.14
C THR A 37 -8.60 -19.81 9.04
N GLY A 38 -8.06 -19.78 7.83
CA GLY A 38 -7.88 -20.98 7.02
C GLY A 38 -6.37 -21.04 6.77
N GLY A 39 -5.56 -21.69 7.60
CA GLY A 39 -5.51 -23.13 7.67
C GLY A 39 -4.43 -23.61 6.70
N GLY A 40 -3.16 -23.42 7.06
CA GLY A 40 -2.02 -23.84 6.23
C GLY A 40 -0.68 -23.22 6.60
N GLY A 41 -0.36 -23.10 7.88
CA GLY A 41 1.04 -22.98 8.30
C GLY A 41 1.67 -24.38 8.40
N PRO A 42 3.00 -24.48 8.28
CA PRO A 42 3.71 -24.94 9.46
C PRO A 42 4.73 -23.90 9.91
N GLY A 43 4.63 -23.55 11.20
CA GLY A 43 5.77 -23.11 11.99
C GLY A 43 6.02 -21.61 12.09
N GLY A 44 5.44 -20.97 13.11
CA GLY A 44 6.21 -19.97 13.87
C GLY A 44 7.17 -20.70 14.84
N PRO A 45 8.01 -20.02 15.64
CA PRO A 45 8.24 -18.58 15.79
C PRO A 45 9.72 -18.19 15.55
N GLY A 46 10.00 -16.98 15.08
CA GLY A 46 11.38 -16.52 14.96
C GLY A 46 11.43 -15.15 14.30
N GLY A 47 11.75 -14.13 15.10
CA GLY A 47 12.08 -12.82 14.57
C GLY A 47 13.44 -12.88 13.89
N GLU A 48 13.46 -13.29 12.63
CA GLU A 48 14.57 -13.01 11.75
C GLU A 48 14.00 -12.12 10.64
N ALA A 49 14.45 -10.87 10.63
CA ALA A 49 14.52 -10.07 9.42
C ALA A 49 15.48 -10.78 8.45
N ALA A 50 15.07 -11.94 7.94
CA ALA A 50 15.68 -12.56 6.79
C ALA A 50 15.32 -11.63 5.64
N ASN A 51 16.35 -11.02 5.09
CA ASN A 51 16.34 -10.31 3.83
C ASN A 51 15.94 -11.32 2.73
N SER A 52 14.68 -11.73 2.70
CA SER A 52 14.10 -12.55 1.63
C SER A 52 14.07 -11.67 0.41
N GLN A 53 15.01 -11.91 -0.49
CA GLN A 53 14.96 -11.36 -1.84
C GLN A 53 13.72 -11.93 -2.51
N ILE A 54 12.60 -11.22 -2.39
CA ILE A 54 11.39 -11.49 -3.17
C ILE A 54 11.81 -11.38 -4.64
N SER A 55 11.59 -12.44 -5.40
CA SER A 55 11.95 -12.49 -6.82
C SER A 55 11.02 -11.61 -7.64
N ASP A 56 11.48 -11.16 -8.82
CA ASP A 56 10.67 -10.30 -9.70
C ASP A 56 9.34 -10.97 -10.08
N ALA A 57 9.33 -12.30 -10.30
CA ALA A 57 8.11 -13.04 -10.58
C ALA A 57 7.12 -13.02 -9.40
N GLU A 58 7.62 -13.20 -8.17
CA GLU A 58 6.78 -13.10 -6.96
C GLU A 58 6.24 -11.67 -6.77
N TRP A 59 7.02 -10.65 -7.12
CA TRP A 59 6.53 -9.26 -7.12
C TRP A 59 5.42 -9.05 -8.15
N GLU A 60 5.57 -9.54 -9.37
CA GLU A 60 4.56 -9.44 -10.42
C GLU A 60 3.26 -10.14 -10.02
N ASP A 61 3.35 -11.36 -9.48
CA ASP A 61 2.18 -12.11 -9.01
C ASP A 61 1.43 -11.35 -7.89
N MET A 62 2.17 -10.74 -6.95
CA MET A 62 1.59 -9.92 -5.89
C MET A 62 0.94 -8.63 -6.42
N LEU A 63 1.53 -8.00 -7.44
CA LEU A 63 1.00 -6.80 -8.08
C LEU A 63 -0.24 -7.11 -8.93
N GLU A 64 -0.29 -8.24 -9.62
CA GLU A 64 -1.46 -8.69 -10.38
C GLU A 64 -2.65 -8.97 -9.46
N ALA A 65 -2.40 -9.50 -8.25
CA ALA A 65 -3.44 -9.75 -7.25
C ALA A 65 -3.94 -8.49 -6.52
N PHE A 66 -3.29 -7.34 -6.69
CA PHE A 66 -3.64 -6.11 -5.97
C PHE A 66 -4.90 -5.43 -6.53
N ASP A 67 -5.88 -5.12 -5.66
CA ASP A 67 -7.08 -4.35 -6.04
C ASP A 67 -6.78 -2.85 -6.17
N GLU A 68 -6.19 -2.48 -7.31
CA GLU A 68 -5.85 -1.09 -7.64
C GLU A 68 -7.07 -0.17 -7.62
N ARG A 69 -8.23 -0.65 -8.10
CA ARG A 69 -9.45 0.17 -8.21
C ARG A 69 -10.04 0.51 -6.86
N GLY A 70 -10.08 -0.47 -5.94
CA GLY A 70 -10.53 -0.26 -4.57
C GLY A 70 -9.63 0.73 -3.83
N TYR A 71 -8.31 0.61 -4.02
CA TYR A 71 -7.34 1.50 -3.38
C TYR A 71 -7.45 2.96 -3.87
N LEU A 72 -7.48 3.18 -5.18
CA LEU A 72 -7.55 4.53 -5.76
C LEU A 72 -8.94 5.19 -5.59
N GLY A 73 -9.99 4.39 -5.43
CA GLY A 73 -11.37 4.87 -5.30
C GLY A 73 -11.62 5.81 -4.13
N VAL A 74 -10.83 5.71 -3.04
CA VAL A 74 -11.02 6.50 -1.81
C VAL A 74 -10.77 8.00 -2.03
N ARG A 75 -9.82 8.35 -2.92
CA ARG A 75 -9.42 9.75 -3.18
C ARG A 75 -9.58 10.14 -4.64
N ARG A 76 -10.51 9.47 -5.35
CA ARG A 76 -10.77 9.70 -6.77
C ARG A 76 -11.15 11.15 -7.05
N TRP A 77 -10.60 11.71 -8.13
CA TRP A 77 -10.98 13.01 -8.65
C TRP A 77 -12.46 13.04 -9.04
N LYS A 78 -13.17 14.12 -8.71
CA LYS A 78 -14.59 14.29 -8.99
C LYS A 78 -14.79 15.27 -10.16
N PRO A 79 -15.74 15.01 -11.06
CA PRO A 79 -16.11 15.95 -12.11
C PRO A 79 -16.52 17.31 -11.52
N GLY A 80 -15.86 18.38 -11.97
CA GLY A 80 -16.11 19.76 -11.52
C GLY A 80 -15.08 20.28 -10.51
N ASP A 81 -14.33 19.41 -9.85
CA ASP A 81 -13.20 19.82 -8.99
C ASP A 81 -11.97 20.13 -9.85
N ASP A 82 -11.13 21.08 -9.41
CA ASP A 82 -9.85 21.35 -10.06
C ASP A 82 -8.90 20.15 -9.87
N PRO A 83 -8.39 19.53 -10.96
CA PRO A 83 -7.50 18.38 -10.89
C PRO A 83 -6.13 18.63 -10.25
N TYR A 84 -5.78 19.88 -9.92
CA TYR A 84 -4.52 20.23 -9.25
C TYR A 84 -4.71 20.61 -7.76
N THR A 85 -5.91 20.45 -7.21
CA THR A 85 -6.22 20.88 -5.83
C THR A 85 -5.39 20.15 -4.77
N LEU A 86 -5.19 18.85 -4.92
CA LEU A 86 -4.49 18.02 -3.93
C LEU A 86 -2.99 17.91 -4.20
N TYR A 87 -2.57 18.00 -5.47
CA TYR A 87 -1.22 17.71 -5.91
C TYR A 87 -0.78 18.67 -7.00
N ALA A 88 0.53 18.90 -7.10
CA ALA A 88 1.14 19.72 -8.16
C ALA A 88 1.24 18.99 -9.52
N PHE A 89 0.39 17.99 -9.76
CA PHE A 89 0.24 17.28 -11.02
C PHE A 89 -1.24 17.03 -11.32
N ASN A 90 -1.57 16.73 -12.57
CA ASN A 90 -2.96 16.53 -13.00
C ASN A 90 -3.49 15.19 -12.46
N GLN A 91 -4.32 15.26 -11.41
CA GLN A 91 -4.87 14.06 -10.79
C GLN A 91 -5.77 13.27 -11.73
N ARG A 92 -6.62 13.95 -12.52
CA ARG A 92 -7.54 13.31 -13.46
C ARG A 92 -6.82 12.47 -14.52
N GLU A 93 -5.73 12.99 -15.08
CA GLU A 93 -4.95 12.25 -16.07
C GLU A 93 -4.16 11.10 -15.45
N SER A 94 -3.64 11.28 -14.23
CA SER A 94 -2.96 10.22 -13.50
C SER A 94 -3.88 9.04 -13.21
N GLU A 95 -5.10 9.30 -12.73
CA GLU A 95 -6.11 8.26 -12.42
C GLU A 95 -6.65 7.54 -13.66
N ARG A 96 -6.49 8.14 -14.85
CA ARG A 96 -6.89 7.52 -16.11
C ARG A 96 -5.90 6.43 -16.57
N ILE A 97 -4.65 6.50 -16.11
CA ILE A 97 -3.55 5.65 -16.55
C ILE A 97 -3.40 4.48 -15.55
N PRO A 98 -3.33 3.22 -16.00
CA PRO A 98 -3.10 2.08 -15.11
C PRO A 98 -1.68 2.09 -14.54
N SER A 99 -1.52 1.53 -13.35
CA SER A 99 -0.23 1.41 -12.66
C SER A 99 0.87 0.76 -13.50
N ASN A 100 0.55 -0.31 -14.23
CA ASN A 100 1.46 -1.12 -15.04
C ASN A 100 1.51 -0.73 -16.52
N ARG A 101 1.26 0.55 -16.86
CA ARG A 101 1.29 0.98 -18.27
C ARG A 101 2.67 0.77 -18.91
N ALA A 102 2.68 0.22 -20.13
CA ALA A 102 3.90 0.12 -20.92
C ALA A 102 4.47 1.52 -21.21
N LEU A 103 5.76 1.71 -20.91
CA LEU A 103 6.50 2.92 -21.23
C LEU A 103 7.46 2.65 -22.38
N ARG A 104 7.60 3.64 -23.28
CA ARG A 104 8.61 3.58 -24.33
C ARG A 104 9.99 3.68 -23.68
N ASP A 105 10.88 2.78 -24.07
CA ASP A 105 12.28 2.88 -23.66
C ASP A 105 12.96 4.09 -24.31
N THR A 106 13.41 5.03 -23.48
CA THR A 106 14.17 6.21 -23.91
C THR A 106 15.65 6.12 -23.56
N ARG A 107 16.12 4.97 -23.09
CA ARG A 107 17.53 4.78 -22.70
C ARG A 107 18.41 4.79 -23.95
N HIS A 108 19.65 5.23 -23.75
CA HIS A 108 20.65 5.21 -24.80
C HIS A 108 20.93 3.76 -25.26
N TYR A 109 21.12 3.52 -26.57
CA TYR A 109 21.28 2.17 -27.14
C TYR A 109 22.40 1.34 -26.48
N ARG A 110 23.45 1.99 -25.95
CA ARG A 110 24.52 1.30 -25.22
C ARG A 110 24.04 0.64 -23.92
N LEU A 111 23.02 1.19 -23.28
CA LEU A 111 22.41 0.66 -22.05
C LEU A 111 21.38 -0.45 -22.34
N TRP A 112 20.76 -0.41 -23.53
CA TRP A 112 19.90 -1.49 -24.00
C TRP A 112 20.66 -2.82 -23.99
N ASN A 113 21.86 -2.85 -24.57
CA ASN A 113 22.68 -4.07 -24.69
C ASN A 113 23.23 -4.60 -23.35
N GLN A 114 23.22 -3.80 -22.28
CA GLN A 114 23.69 -4.21 -20.95
C GLN A 114 22.56 -4.76 -20.07
N THR A 115 21.31 -4.35 -20.32
CA THR A 115 20.15 -4.91 -19.61
C THR A 115 19.61 -6.10 -20.39
N ARG A 116 20.02 -7.30 -19.99
CA ARG A 116 19.40 -8.54 -20.45
C ARG A 116 17.99 -8.60 -19.87
N PHE A 117 17.03 -8.07 -20.60
CA PHE A 117 15.63 -8.44 -20.39
C PHE A 117 15.49 -9.96 -20.58
N PRO A 118 14.68 -10.66 -19.76
CA PRO A 118 14.35 -12.05 -20.02
C PRO A 118 13.70 -12.18 -21.40
N GLN A 119 14.18 -13.15 -22.20
CA GLN A 119 13.96 -13.24 -23.65
C GLN A 119 12.53 -13.65 -24.09
N ASN A 120 11.52 -13.47 -23.26
CA ASN A 120 10.17 -13.96 -23.57
C ASN A 120 9.23 -12.93 -24.19
N GLU A 121 9.70 -11.70 -24.44
CA GLU A 121 8.96 -10.71 -25.21
C GLU A 121 9.61 -10.55 -26.58
N THR A 122 8.84 -10.82 -27.64
CA THR A 122 9.22 -10.49 -29.02
C THR A 122 9.61 -9.01 -29.07
N PRO A 123 10.81 -8.66 -29.60
CA PRO A 123 11.24 -7.27 -29.66
C PRO A 123 10.19 -6.43 -30.40
N PRO A 124 9.78 -5.25 -29.88
CA PRO A 124 9.03 -4.33 -30.70
C PRO A 124 9.86 -3.98 -31.93
N ASP A 125 9.25 -4.01 -33.11
CA ASP A 125 9.86 -3.67 -34.39
C ASP A 125 10.66 -2.37 -34.24
N TYR A 126 11.97 -2.51 -34.19
CA TYR A 126 12.89 -1.40 -34.03
C TYR A 126 12.97 -0.72 -35.38
N HIS A 127 12.12 0.28 -35.63
CA HIS A 127 12.32 1.19 -36.75
C HIS A 127 13.35 2.25 -36.32
N PRO A 128 14.61 2.16 -36.79
CA PRO A 128 15.54 3.25 -36.56
C PRO A 128 14.98 4.49 -37.25
N CYS A 129 14.79 5.57 -36.48
CA CYS A 129 14.66 6.90 -37.06
C CYS A 129 16.01 7.23 -37.73
N VAL A 130 16.12 6.88 -39.02
CA VAL A 130 17.15 7.40 -39.91
C VAL A 130 16.83 8.89 -40.08
N ARG A 131 17.75 9.73 -39.62
CA ARG A 131 17.72 11.17 -39.88
C ARG A 131 18.25 11.43 -41.29
#